data_AF-A0A1Y1R3Y4-F1
#
_entry.id   AF-A0A1Y1R3Y4-F1
#
_cell.length_a   1.000
_cell.length_b   1.000
_cell.length_c   1.000
_cell.angle_alpha   90.00
_cell.angle_beta   90.00
_cell.angle_gamma   90.00
#
_symmetry.space_group_name_H-M   'P 1'
#
loop_
_entity.id
_entity.type
_entity.pdbx_description
1 polymer ?
#
loop_
_entity_poly.entity_id
_entity_poly.type
_entity_poly.pdbx_seq_one_letter_code
_entity_poly.pdbx_strand_id
1 'polypeptide(L)' 'MENVTRVKDRITYEEGCIKEYLSNGWIRVEMAWGEIREYQQKDLIPYMELQQPELRPKETRLH' A
#
# COMPACT_ATOMS: atom_id res chain seq x y z
N MET A 1 5.20 2.45 18.17
CA MET A 1 4.30 2.45 17.00
C MET A 1 4.96 1.55 15.98
N GLU A 2 4.43 0.35 15.74
CA GLU A 2 4.93 -0.49 14.65
C GLU A 2 4.53 0.16 13.33
N ASN A 3 5.52 0.47 12.49
CA ASN A 3 5.28 0.95 11.13
C ASN A 3 4.82 -0.24 10.30
N VAL A 4 3.51 -0.46 10.23
CA VAL A 4 2.93 -1.53 9.41
C VAL A 4 2.87 -1.06 7.96
N THR A 5 3.73 -1.62 7.11
CA THR A 5 3.74 -1.31 5.67
C THR A 5 2.56 -2.00 4.99
N ARG A 6 1.54 -1.21 4.62
CA ARG A 6 0.36 -1.70 3.89
C ARG A 6 0.64 -1.81 2.40
N VAL A 7 0.17 -2.90 1.80
CA VAL A 7 0.32 -3.20 0.38
C VAL A 7 -0.97 -3.76 -0.19
N LYS A 8 -1.10 -3.72 -1.52
CA LYS A 8 -2.17 -4.37 -2.27
C LYS A 8 -1.61 -5.40 -3.23
N ASP A 9 -2.30 -6.52 -3.36
CA ASP A 9 -2.08 -7.48 -4.44
C ASP A 9 -2.39 -6.81 -5.79
N ARG A 10 -1.50 -6.92 -6.77
CA ARG A 10 -1.68 -6.26 -8.08
C ARG A 10 -2.75 -6.92 -8.96
N ILE A 11 -3.06 -8.19 -8.73
CA ILE A 11 -4.01 -8.98 -9.51
C ILE A 11 -5.41 -8.87 -8.90
N THR A 12 -5.54 -9.10 -7.60
CA THR A 12 -6.82 -9.13 -6.89
C THR A 12 -7.18 -7.80 -6.22
N TYR A 13 -6.23 -6.87 -6.10
CA TYR A 13 -6.38 -5.61 -5.34
C TYR A 13 -6.70 -5.80 -3.86
N GLU A 14 -6.53 -7.02 -3.33
CA GLU A 14 -6.72 -7.30 -1.92
C GLU A 14 -5.63 -6.62 -1.08
N GLU A 15 -6.04 -6.10 0.07
CA GLU A 15 -5.16 -5.40 1.00
C GLU A 15 -4.48 -6.37 1.96
N GLY A 16 -3.21 -6.09 2.27
CA GLY A 16 -2.43 -6.84 3.23
C GLY A 16 -1.34 -5.99 3.88
N CYS A 17 -0.67 -6.57 4.87
CA CYS A 17 0.41 -5.96 5.61
C CYS A 17 1.68 -6.78 5.47
N ILE A 18 2.79 -6.14 5.12
CA ILE A 18 4.09 -6.81 5.07
C ILE A 18 4.48 -7.20 6.50
N LYS A 19 4.78 -8.50 6.69
CA LYS A 19 5.30 -9.05 7.94
C LYS A 19 6.81 -9.24 7.90
N GLU A 20 7.33 -9.71 6.77
CA GLU A 20 8.73 -10.10 6.65
C GLU A 20 9.23 -9.93 5.22
N TYR A 21 10.47 -9.45 5.08
CA TYR A 21 11.20 -9.45 3.82
C TYR A 21 12.16 -10.65 3.81
N LEU A 22 12.00 -11.54 2.84
CA LEU A 22 12.81 -12.74 2.71
C LEU A 22 14.08 -12.45 1.93
N SER A 23 15.18 -13.14 2.26
CA SER A 23 16.51 -12.95 1.65
C SER A 23 16.59 -13.30 0.17
N ASN A 24 15.59 -14.01 -0.36
CA ASN A 24 15.44 -14.38 -1.76
C ASN A 24 14.65 -13.33 -2.59
N GLY A 25 14.32 -12.17 -2.01
CA GLY A 25 13.57 -11.10 -2.69
C GLY A 25 12.05 -11.28 -2.67
N TRP A 26 11.55 -12.29 -1.94
CA TRP A 26 10.13 -12.47 -1.67
C TRP A 26 9.71 -11.73 -0.40
N ILE A 27 8.40 -11.46 -0.30
CA ILE A 27 7.82 -10.66 0.78
C ILE A 27 6.64 -11.44 1.33
N ARG A 28 6.61 -11.66 2.65
CA ARG A 28 5.46 -12.25 3.34
C ARG A 28 4.48 -11.16 3.71
N VAL A 29 3.25 -11.33 3.23
CA VAL A 29 2.16 -10.41 3.45
C VAL A 29 1.05 -11.17 4.18
N GLU A 30 0.60 -10.62 5.30
CA GLU A 30 -0.64 -11.05 5.94
C GLU A 30 -1.80 -10.29 5.29
N MET A 31 -2.67 -11.02 4.60
CA MET A 31 -3.85 -10.48 3.94
C MET A 31 -4.90 -10.09 4.98
N ALA A 32 -5.87 -9.26 4.60
CA ALA A 32 -6.93 -8.78 5.49
C ALA A 32 -7.70 -9.89 6.24
N TRP A 33 -7.77 -11.10 5.69
CA TRP A 33 -8.46 -12.26 6.25
C TRP A 33 -7.58 -13.12 7.18
N GLY A 34 -6.33 -12.71 7.43
CA GLY A 34 -5.35 -13.44 8.25
C GLY A 34 -4.57 -14.53 7.50
N GLU A 35 -4.75 -14.66 6.18
CA GLU A 35 -3.96 -15.56 5.34
C GLU A 35 -2.56 -14.98 5.09
N ILE A 36 -1.51 -15.79 5.22
CA ILE A 36 -0.14 -15.40 4.87
C ILE A 36 0.15 -15.86 3.44
N ARG A 37 0.53 -14.90 2.58
CA ARG A 37 0.95 -15.17 1.20
C ARG A 37 2.32 -14.58 0.93
N GLU A 38 3.06 -15.21 0.01
CA GLU A 38 4.39 -14.78 -0.41
C GLU A 38 4.31 -14.13 -1.80
N TYR A 39 4.88 -12.94 -1.92
CA TYR A 39 4.82 -12.12 -3.13
C TYR A 39 6.21 -11.69 -3.57
N GLN A 40 6.39 -11.49 -4.88
CA GLN A 40 7.51 -10.68 -5.35
C GLN A 40 7.16 -9.20 -5.25
N GLN A 41 8.17 -8.35 -5.09
CA GLN A 41 7.97 -6.89 -4.98
C GLN A 41 7.17 -6.30 -6.15
N LYS A 42 7.31 -6.85 -7.37
CA LYS A 42 6.61 -6.39 -8.58
C LYS A 42 5.09 -6.67 -8.59
N ASP A 43 4.68 -7.62 -7.74
CA ASP A 43 3.29 -8.09 -7.62
C ASP A 43 2.54 -7.34 -6.52
N LEU A 44 3.23 -6.48 -5.76
CA LEU A 44 2.66 -5.64 -4.71
C LEU A 44 2.60 -4.18 -5.15
N ILE A 45 1.48 -3.53 -4.84
CA ILE A 45 1.29 -2.09 -4.99
C ILE A 45 1.46 -1.47 -3.59
N PRO A 46 2.46 -0.61 -3.37
CA PRO A 46 2.61 0.07 -2.09
C PRO A 46 1.42 1.00 -1.86
N TYR A 47 0.89 0.99 -0.63
CA TYR A 47 -0.09 1.99 -0.22
C TYR A 47 0.66 3.30 0.01
N MET A 48 0.99 4.01 -1.07
CA MET A 48 1.38 5.41 -0.96
C MET A 48 0.13 6.14 -0.48
N GLU A 49 0.17 6.67 0.74
CA GLU A 49 -0.66 7.81 1.07
C GLU A 49 -0.34 8.86 0.00
N LEU A 50 -1.20 8.96 -1.01
CA LEU A 50 -1.32 10.18 -1.78
C LEU A 50 -1.55 11.23 -0.71
N GLN A 51 -0.49 11.96 -0.34
CA GLN A 51 -0.63 13.27 0.25
C GLN A 51 -1.57 13.97 -0.72
N GLN A 52 -2.84 14.07 -0.34
CA GLN A 52 -3.81 14.77 -1.16
C GLN A 52 -3.15 16.11 -1.46
N PRO A 53 -2.92 16.47 -2.74
CA PRO A 53 -2.52 17.83 -3.01
C PRO A 53 -3.62 18.66 -2.38
N GLU A 54 -3.29 19.43 -1.33
CA GLU A 54 -4.25 20.32 -0.68
C GLU A 54 -4.96 21.05 -1.81
N LEU A 55 -6.24 20.73 -2.01
CA LEU A 55 -7.08 21.40 -2.98
C LEU A 55 -7.20 22.82 -2.45
N ARG A 56 -6.24 23.68 -2.78
CA ARG A 56 -6.34 25.11 -2.48
C ARG A 56 -7.64 25.54 -3.14
N PRO A 57 -8.63 26.04 -2.38
CA PRO A 57 -9.83 26.56 -3.00
C PRO A 57 -9.38 27.64 -3.97
N LYS A 58 -9.75 27.48 -5.24
CA LYS A 58 -9.53 28.51 -6.25
C LYS A 58 -10.25 29.74 -5.73
N GLU A 59 -9.50 30.76 -5.34
CA GLU A 59 -10.06 32.05 -4.99
C GLU A 59 -10.95 32.47 -6.16
N THR A 60 -12.23 32.64 -5.82
CA THR A 60 -13.27 32.95 -6.78
C THR A 60 -12.96 34.32 -7.33
N ARG A 61 -12.70 34.37 -8.64
CA ARG A 61 -12.55 35.60 -9.40
C ARG A 61 -13.85 36.40 -9.26
N LEU A 62 -13.83 37.49 -8.50
CA LEU A 62 -14.87 38.52 -8.53
C LEU A 62 -14.42 39.66 -9.45
N HIS A 63 -15.41 40.10 -10.21
CA HIS A 63 -15.38 41.03 -11.35
C HIS A 63 -14.72 42.38 -11.08
#